data_AF-A0AAE7I008-F1
#
_entry.id   AF-A0AAE7I008-F1
#
_cell.length_a   1.000
_cell.length_b   1.000
_cell.length_c   1.000
_cell.angle_alpha   90.00
_cell.angle_beta   90.00
_cell.angle_gamma   90.00
#
_symmetry.space_group_name_H-M   'P 1'
#
loop_
_entity.id
_entity.type
_entity.pdbx_description
1 polymer ?
#
loop_
_entity_poly.entity_id
_entity_poly.type
_entity_poly.pdbx_seq_one_letter_code
_entity_poly.pdbx_strand_id
1 'polypeptide(L)'
;MYSFIARQPIFDSKMQTVAYELLFRDGMNNAFPDVSPEYATSKMISDQFLCIPIHRIAGKHSSFINVPHQMIISGLVDTLPGEKVVIEILEDAVPDDALFSAVKSMHEKGYQLALDDFTLDSAWNRFMPYISVIKFDVREKHQNEIFQYIKDNKPLLKGIQFLAEKVETREEYDRYCQAGFSLFQGFFFSRPEIMKNKCLSQNPLTLSRLMMEVHRESPDFATLERLFKSDLTLSYKIMRYVRNILFKTHGINQSDNLRKVRISRSFLPKLTR
;
A
#
# COMPACT_ATOMS: atom_id res chain seq x y z
N MET A 1 18.39 -0.54 -12.42
CA MET A 1 18.37 -0.29 -10.96
C MET A 1 17.55 -1.40 -10.30
N TYR A 2 17.86 -1.81 -9.08
CA TYR A 2 17.05 -2.78 -8.33
C TYR A 2 16.24 -2.05 -7.25
N SER A 3 15.07 -2.57 -6.92
CA SER A 3 14.28 -2.16 -5.76
C SER A 3 14.14 -3.38 -4.84
N PHE A 4 14.28 -3.16 -3.55
CA PHE A 4 14.21 -4.19 -2.53
C PHE A 4 12.98 -3.97 -1.68
N ILE A 5 12.28 -5.06 -1.37
CA ILE A 5 11.11 -5.02 -0.49
C ILE A 5 11.11 -6.30 0.31
N ALA A 6 10.94 -6.20 1.63
CA ALA A 6 10.63 -7.36 2.42
C ALA A 6 9.12 -7.55 2.44
N ARG A 7 8.67 -8.79 2.36
CA ARG A 7 7.27 -9.14 2.61
C ARG A 7 7.18 -10.02 3.84
N GLN A 8 6.21 -9.76 4.70
CA GLN A 8 5.91 -10.61 5.84
C GLN A 8 4.51 -11.18 5.69
N PRO A 9 4.34 -12.52 5.72
CA PRO A 9 3.03 -13.13 5.56
C PRO A 9 2.14 -12.90 6.79
N ILE A 10 0.87 -12.63 6.52
CA ILE A 10 -0.22 -12.58 7.49
C ILE A 10 -1.07 -13.84 7.30
N PHE A 11 -1.33 -14.54 8.40
CA PHE A 11 -2.02 -15.82 8.44
C PHE A 11 -3.43 -15.68 9.01
N ASP A 12 -4.35 -16.53 8.56
CA ASP A 12 -5.65 -16.70 9.20
C ASP A 12 -5.59 -17.68 10.39
N SER A 13 -6.73 -17.88 11.05
CA SER A 13 -6.90 -18.86 12.14
C SER A 13 -6.77 -20.33 11.71
N LYS A 14 -6.48 -20.61 10.44
CA LYS A 14 -6.16 -21.94 9.90
C LYS A 14 -4.69 -22.03 9.46
N MET A 15 -3.87 -21.04 9.83
CA MET A 15 -2.46 -20.91 9.46
C MET A 15 -2.24 -20.85 7.94
N GLN A 16 -3.22 -20.37 7.18
CA GLN A 16 -3.09 -20.12 5.75
C GLN A 16 -2.70 -18.66 5.52
N THR A 17 -1.74 -18.42 4.64
CA THR A 17 -1.39 -17.05 4.25
C THR A 17 -2.55 -16.39 3.51
N VAL A 18 -3.02 -15.26 4.02
CA VAL A 18 -4.15 -14.51 3.45
C VAL A 18 -3.75 -13.15 2.93
N ALA A 19 -2.70 -12.55 3.49
CA ALA A 19 -2.15 -11.25 3.10
C ALA A 19 -0.63 -11.19 3.31
N TYR A 20 -0.01 -10.13 2.83
CA TYR A 20 1.38 -9.81 3.12
C TYR A 20 1.51 -8.36 3.56
N GLU A 21 2.24 -8.11 4.63
CA GLU A 21 2.76 -6.77 4.93
C GLU A 21 3.99 -6.49 4.09
N LEU A 22 4.04 -5.29 3.51
CA LEU A 22 5.11 -4.84 2.63
C LEU A 22 6.00 -3.83 3.34
N LEU A 23 7.26 -4.20 3.53
CA LEU A 23 8.25 -3.45 4.29
C LEU A 23 9.35 -2.93 3.37
N PHE A 24 9.52 -1.61 3.31
CA PHE A 24 10.55 -0.99 2.49
C PHE A 24 11.97 -1.40 2.92
N ARG A 25 12.83 -1.70 1.94
CA ARG A 25 14.26 -2.01 2.11
C ARG A 25 15.07 -1.28 1.04
N ASP A 26 16.27 -0.81 1.38
CA ASP A 26 17.20 -0.20 0.41
C ASP A 26 18.24 -1.19 -0.15
N GLY A 27 18.29 -2.41 0.40
CA GLY A 27 19.27 -3.43 0.04
C GLY A 27 18.84 -4.86 0.37
N MET A 28 19.80 -5.77 0.28
CA MET A 28 19.63 -7.19 0.68
C MET A 28 19.72 -7.41 2.19
N ASN A 29 20.06 -6.38 2.96
CA ASN A 29 19.98 -6.43 4.41
C ASN A 29 18.51 -6.22 4.81
N ASN A 30 17.97 -7.09 5.66
CA ASN A 30 16.57 -7.01 6.09
C ASN A 30 16.36 -5.93 7.16
N ALA A 31 16.80 -4.71 6.89
CA ALA A 31 16.71 -3.57 7.81
C ALA A 31 15.95 -2.43 7.15
N PHE A 32 15.13 -1.74 7.93
CA PHE A 32 14.60 -0.45 7.50
C PHE A 32 15.78 0.54 7.40
N PRO A 33 15.94 1.22 6.26
CA PRO A 33 17.07 2.14 6.07
C PRO A 33 16.86 3.47 6.78
N ASP A 34 17.95 4.21 6.98
CA ASP A 34 17.93 5.55 7.60
C ASP A 34 17.39 6.60 6.60
N VAL A 35 16.08 6.54 6.37
CA VAL A 35 15.33 7.45 5.49
C VAL A 35 13.99 7.80 6.13
N SER A 36 13.37 8.91 5.71
CA SER A 36 12.06 9.27 6.24
C SER A 36 10.97 8.24 5.85
N PRO A 37 9.99 7.98 6.72
CA PRO A 37 8.85 7.11 6.41
C PRO A 37 8.10 7.52 5.13
N GLU A 38 7.99 8.82 4.86
CA GLU A 38 7.33 9.35 3.65
C GLU A 38 8.13 9.02 2.40
N TYR A 39 9.46 9.13 2.47
CA TYR A 39 10.34 8.73 1.37
C TYR A 39 10.25 7.24 1.12
N ALA A 40 10.32 6.41 2.17
CA ALA A 40 10.20 4.96 2.08
C ALA A 40 8.88 4.54 1.40
N THR A 41 7.77 5.09 1.86
CA THR A 41 6.43 4.81 1.33
C THR A 41 6.29 5.31 -0.11
N SER A 42 6.71 6.54 -0.41
CA SER A 42 6.66 7.11 -1.77
C SER A 42 7.50 6.29 -2.76
N LYS A 43 8.69 5.87 -2.33
CA LYS A 43 9.59 5.04 -3.13
C LYS A 43 8.99 3.67 -3.38
N MET A 44 8.40 3.05 -2.36
CA MET A 44 7.67 1.79 -2.48
C MET A 44 6.49 1.91 -3.45
N ILE A 45 5.67 2.96 -3.35
CA ILE A 45 4.58 3.24 -4.30
C ILE A 45 5.11 3.31 -5.74
N SER A 46 6.13 4.14 -5.99
CA SER A 46 6.70 4.36 -7.32
C SER A 46 7.34 3.10 -7.92
N ASP A 47 8.12 2.38 -7.14
CA ASP A 47 8.85 1.22 -7.62
C ASP A 47 7.94 -0.02 -7.72
N GLN A 48 7.11 -0.28 -6.72
CA GLN A 48 6.35 -1.53 -6.63
C GLN A 48 4.95 -1.45 -7.22
N PHE A 49 4.29 -0.29 -7.17
CA PHE A 49 2.90 -0.17 -7.65
C PHE A 49 2.82 0.44 -9.04
N LEU A 50 3.76 1.31 -9.42
CA LEU A 50 3.81 1.88 -10.77
C LEU A 50 4.72 1.08 -11.72
N CYS A 51 5.86 0.55 -11.29
CA CYS A 51 6.72 -0.24 -12.18
C CYS A 51 6.36 -1.73 -12.21
N ILE A 52 6.13 -2.32 -11.04
CA ILE A 52 5.94 -3.77 -10.91
C ILE A 52 4.45 -4.09 -10.76
N PRO A 53 3.93 -5.17 -11.37
CA PRO A 53 2.58 -5.60 -11.07
C PRO A 53 2.52 -6.16 -9.63
N ILE A 54 1.60 -5.68 -8.81
CA ILE A 54 1.42 -6.12 -7.40
C ILE A 54 1.30 -7.65 -7.26
N HIS A 55 0.78 -8.32 -8.29
CA HIS A 55 0.68 -9.78 -8.33
C HIS A 55 2.03 -10.51 -8.26
N ARG A 56 3.14 -9.85 -8.63
CA ARG A 56 4.48 -10.45 -8.52
C ARG A 56 5.03 -10.42 -7.10
N ILE A 57 4.42 -9.64 -6.21
CA ILE A 57 4.90 -9.40 -4.84
C ILE A 57 4.02 -10.17 -3.85
N ALA A 58 2.70 -9.96 -3.93
CA ALA A 58 1.72 -10.60 -3.04
C ALA A 58 0.84 -11.65 -3.73
N GLY A 59 1.06 -11.95 -5.02
CA GLY A 59 0.27 -12.94 -5.74
C GLY A 59 -1.21 -12.51 -5.87
N LYS A 60 -2.09 -13.35 -5.32
CA LYS A 60 -3.53 -13.09 -5.22
C LYS A 60 -3.95 -12.41 -3.90
N HIS A 61 -3.01 -12.26 -2.98
CA HIS A 61 -3.26 -11.79 -1.62
C HIS A 61 -3.21 -10.26 -1.54
N SER A 62 -3.89 -9.69 -0.54
CA SER A 62 -3.84 -8.27 -0.24
C SER A 62 -2.47 -7.88 0.33
N SER A 63 -2.08 -6.63 0.11
CA SER A 63 -0.84 -6.04 0.61
C SER A 63 -1.14 -4.99 1.66
N PHE A 64 -0.62 -5.19 2.87
CA PHE A 64 -0.64 -4.20 3.94
C PHE A 64 0.53 -3.24 3.72
N ILE A 65 0.25 -1.93 3.83
CA ILE A 65 1.22 -0.87 3.57
C ILE A 65 1.16 0.15 4.70
N ASN A 66 2.28 0.31 5.36
CA ASN A 66 2.60 1.40 6.27
C ASN A 66 2.50 2.76 5.57
N VAL A 67 1.60 3.62 6.05
CA VAL A 67 1.38 4.97 5.52
C VAL A 67 1.45 6.00 6.65
N PRO A 68 2.44 6.91 6.61
CA PRO A 68 2.55 8.01 7.55
C PRO A 68 1.35 8.96 7.50
N HIS A 69 1.03 9.57 8.64
CA HIS A 69 -0.06 10.53 8.81
C HIS A 69 -0.11 11.57 7.67
N GLN A 70 1.02 12.22 7.36
CA GLN A 70 1.09 13.29 6.36
C GLN A 70 0.71 12.81 4.94
N MET A 71 0.98 11.54 4.62
CA MET A 71 0.64 10.97 3.31
C MET A 71 -0.86 10.68 3.20
N ILE A 72 -1.51 10.28 4.30
CA ILE A 72 -2.96 10.07 4.35
C ILE A 72 -3.69 11.40 4.11
N ILE A 73 -3.32 12.45 4.84
CA ILE A 73 -3.99 13.75 4.73
C ILE A 73 -3.74 14.47 3.40
N SER A 74 -2.59 14.23 2.77
CA SER A 74 -2.26 14.82 1.47
C SER A 74 -2.93 14.11 0.28
N GLY A 75 -3.60 12.98 0.50
CA GLY A 75 -4.31 12.24 -0.54
C GLY A 75 -3.41 11.42 -1.47
N LEU A 76 -2.10 11.33 -1.19
CA LEU A 76 -1.16 10.56 -2.01
C LEU A 76 -1.50 9.06 -2.07
N VAL A 77 -2.23 8.58 -1.06
CA VAL A 77 -2.71 7.21 -0.93
C VAL A 77 -3.78 6.85 -1.96
N ASP A 78 -4.49 7.82 -2.53
CA ASP A 78 -5.51 7.60 -3.58
C ASP A 78 -4.91 6.98 -4.86
N THR A 79 -3.58 6.99 -4.99
CA THR A 79 -2.83 6.41 -6.11
C THR A 79 -2.68 4.88 -6.02
N LEU A 80 -2.99 4.30 -4.86
CA LEU A 80 -2.87 2.87 -4.57
C LEU A 80 -4.12 2.10 -5.03
N PRO A 81 -3.96 0.84 -5.49
CA PRO A 81 -5.08 0.01 -5.89
C PRO A 81 -5.84 -0.52 -4.65
N GLY A 82 -6.87 0.20 -4.21
CA GLY A 82 -7.57 -0.10 -2.95
C GLY A 82 -8.23 -1.49 -2.82
N GLU A 83 -8.47 -2.21 -3.92
CA GLU A 83 -8.95 -3.60 -3.87
C GLU A 83 -7.89 -4.61 -3.39
N LYS A 84 -6.61 -4.22 -3.46
CA LYS A 84 -5.48 -5.11 -3.15
C LYS A 84 -4.58 -4.56 -2.05
N VAL A 85 -4.94 -3.41 -1.50
CA VAL A 85 -4.11 -2.70 -0.53
C VAL A 85 -4.93 -2.39 0.70
N VAL A 86 -4.39 -2.80 1.84
CA VAL A 86 -4.83 -2.35 3.16
C VAL A 86 -3.87 -1.27 3.61
N ILE A 87 -4.41 -0.13 4.02
CA ILE A 87 -3.62 1.02 4.45
C ILE A 87 -3.45 0.95 5.97
N GLU A 88 -2.21 0.81 6.42
CA GLU A 88 -1.83 0.82 7.83
C GLU A 88 -1.54 2.25 8.26
N ILE A 89 -2.38 2.74 9.17
CA ILE A 89 -2.18 4.01 9.87
C ILE A 89 -1.25 3.73 11.03
N LEU A 90 -0.08 4.36 10.99
CA LEU A 90 0.99 4.13 11.95
C LEU A 90 0.60 4.57 13.38
N GLU A 91 1.24 3.94 14.37
CA GLU A 91 1.05 4.20 15.80
C GLU A 91 1.33 5.65 16.23
N ASP A 92 2.24 6.34 15.53
CA ASP A 92 2.63 7.72 15.78
C ASP A 92 1.66 8.75 15.18
N ALA A 93 0.65 8.29 14.42
CA ALA A 93 -0.33 9.15 13.81
C ALA A 93 -1.23 9.81 14.86
N VAL A 94 -1.36 11.13 14.77
CA VAL A 94 -2.25 11.89 15.66
C VAL A 94 -3.71 11.75 15.18
N PRO A 95 -4.67 11.32 16.02
CA PRO A 95 -6.08 11.11 15.65
C PRO A 95 -6.89 12.42 15.55
N ASP A 96 -6.38 13.40 14.80
CA ASP A 96 -6.99 14.72 14.61
C ASP A 96 -8.13 14.73 13.56
N ASP A 97 -8.74 15.90 13.37
CA ASP A 97 -9.88 16.09 12.46
C ASP A 97 -9.50 15.95 10.98
N ALA A 98 -8.25 16.27 10.64
CA ALA A 98 -7.73 16.15 9.28
C ALA A 98 -7.59 14.68 8.90
N LEU A 99 -6.95 13.88 9.77
CA LEU A 99 -6.83 12.43 9.60
C LEU A 99 -8.20 11.78 9.57
N PHE A 100 -9.11 12.15 10.48
CA PHE A 100 -10.47 11.60 10.50
C PHE A 100 -11.21 11.82 9.18
N SER A 101 -11.12 13.03 8.62
CA SER A 101 -11.75 13.36 7.34
C SER A 101 -11.15 12.55 6.19
N ALA A 102 -9.83 12.35 6.19
CA ALA A 102 -9.14 11.56 5.18
C ALA A 102 -9.48 10.06 5.27
N VAL A 103 -9.46 9.47 6.47
CA VAL A 103 -9.85 8.07 6.74
C VAL A 103 -11.27 7.81 6.26
N LYS A 104 -12.22 8.69 6.61
CA LYS A 104 -13.61 8.57 6.17
C LYS A 104 -13.72 8.60 4.65
N SER A 105 -13.07 9.57 4.00
CA SER A 105 -13.06 9.68 2.53
C SER A 105 -12.49 8.42 1.86
N MET A 106 -11.42 7.85 2.41
CA MET A 106 -10.81 6.63 1.89
C MET A 106 -11.71 5.41 2.05
N HIS A 107 -12.37 5.27 3.20
CA HIS A 107 -13.34 4.21 3.42
C HIS A 107 -14.50 4.30 2.41
N GLU A 108 -15.03 5.50 2.16
CA GLU A 108 -16.07 5.74 1.14
C GLU A 108 -15.60 5.37 -0.29
N LYS A 109 -14.31 5.51 -0.59
CA LYS A 109 -13.67 5.08 -1.84
C LYS A 109 -13.35 3.57 -1.89
N GLY A 110 -13.76 2.81 -0.87
CA GLY A 110 -13.62 1.35 -0.79
C GLY A 110 -12.22 0.88 -0.42
N TYR A 111 -11.40 1.69 0.25
CA TYR A 111 -10.13 1.23 0.83
C TYR A 111 -10.38 0.48 2.14
N GLN A 112 -9.59 -0.56 2.37
CA GLN A 112 -9.48 -1.18 3.69
C GLN A 112 -8.40 -0.43 4.48
N LEU A 113 -8.71 -0.15 5.75
CA LEU A 113 -7.87 0.63 6.65
C LEU A 113 -7.54 -0.22 7.88
N ALA A 114 -6.30 -0.14 8.34
CA ALA A 114 -5.80 -0.82 9.51
C ALA A 114 -5.17 0.18 10.48
N LEU A 115 -5.33 -0.04 11.79
CA LEU A 115 -4.53 0.65 12.81
C LEU A 115 -3.34 -0.24 13.18
N ASP A 116 -2.15 0.32 13.04
CA ASP A 116 -0.89 -0.34 13.39
C ASP A 116 -0.56 -0.13 14.88
N ASP A 117 0.04 -1.14 15.52
CA ASP A 117 0.47 -1.12 16.93
C ASP A 117 -0.48 -0.35 17.89
N PHE A 118 -1.75 -0.77 17.88
CA PHE A 118 -2.83 0.03 18.46
C PHE A 118 -2.68 0.28 19.97
N THR A 119 -2.65 1.57 20.35
CA THR A 119 -2.29 2.03 21.70
C THR A 119 -3.40 1.94 22.75
N LEU A 120 -4.61 1.48 22.38
CA LEU A 120 -5.83 1.42 23.21
C LEU A 120 -6.43 2.78 23.58
N ASP A 121 -6.04 3.85 22.89
CA ASP A 121 -6.54 5.20 23.17
C ASP A 121 -7.98 5.40 22.65
N SER A 122 -8.85 5.91 23.54
CA SER A 122 -10.21 6.34 23.24
C SER A 122 -10.33 7.43 22.16
N ALA A 123 -9.26 8.19 21.88
CA ALA A 123 -9.23 9.16 20.79
C ALA A 123 -9.54 8.53 19.42
N TRP A 124 -9.25 7.23 19.25
CA TRP A 124 -9.53 6.47 18.05
C TRP A 124 -10.97 5.99 17.93
N ASN A 125 -11.81 6.14 18.96
CA ASN A 125 -13.17 5.60 18.97
C ASN A 125 -14.01 6.06 17.78
N ARG A 126 -13.86 7.34 17.38
CA ARG A 126 -14.59 7.88 16.22
C ARG A 126 -14.16 7.26 14.88
N PHE A 127 -12.95 6.69 14.80
CA PHE A 127 -12.40 6.08 13.59
C PHE A 127 -12.89 4.65 13.39
N MET A 128 -13.22 3.93 14.47
CA MET A 128 -13.59 2.50 14.46
C MET A 128 -14.62 2.09 13.39
N PRO A 129 -15.68 2.88 13.10
CA PRO A 129 -16.62 2.55 12.02
C PRO A 129 -16.01 2.45 10.62
N TYR A 130 -14.81 2.99 10.41
CA TYR A 130 -14.10 3.04 9.13
C TYR A 130 -12.87 2.12 9.09
N ILE A 131 -12.53 1.47 10.21
CA ILE A 131 -11.37 0.59 10.33
C ILE A 131 -11.80 -0.85 10.05
N SER A 132 -11.03 -1.55 9.22
CA SER A 132 -11.25 -2.96 8.88
C SER A 132 -10.43 -3.91 9.76
N VAL A 133 -9.23 -3.50 10.15
CA VAL A 133 -8.28 -4.32 10.91
C VAL A 133 -7.65 -3.50 12.04
N ILE A 134 -7.50 -4.09 13.23
CA ILE A 134 -6.65 -3.52 14.29
C ILE A 134 -5.53 -4.50 14.57
N LYS A 135 -4.30 -4.00 14.49
CA LYS A 135 -3.09 -4.75 14.79
C LYS A 135 -2.69 -4.49 16.24
N PHE A 136 -2.32 -5.56 16.94
CA PHE A 136 -1.87 -5.51 18.32
C PHE A 136 -0.51 -6.18 18.43
N ASP A 137 0.49 -5.44 18.87
CA ASP A 137 1.73 -6.02 19.34
C ASP A 137 1.54 -6.72 20.69
N VAL A 138 1.65 -8.05 20.66
CA VAL A 138 1.51 -8.91 21.84
C VAL A 138 2.69 -8.84 22.81
N ARG A 139 3.76 -8.12 22.44
CA ARG A 139 4.98 -7.91 23.23
C ARG A 139 4.98 -6.57 23.95
N GLU A 140 4.39 -5.54 23.35
CA GLU A 140 4.34 -4.20 23.95
C GLU A 140 3.21 -4.03 24.95
N LYS A 141 2.05 -4.64 24.68
CA LYS A 141 0.88 -4.56 25.56
C LYS A 141 0.66 -5.87 26.30
N HIS A 142 0.23 -5.77 27.55
CA HIS A 142 -0.12 -6.96 28.31
C HIS A 142 -1.39 -7.59 27.73
N GLN A 143 -1.36 -8.90 27.52
CA GLN A 143 -2.49 -9.67 26.99
C GLN A 143 -3.82 -9.36 27.70
N ASN A 144 -3.81 -9.23 29.03
CA ASN A 144 -5.01 -8.95 29.81
C ASN A 144 -5.61 -7.58 29.47
N GLU A 145 -4.79 -6.57 29.18
CA GLU A 145 -5.25 -5.23 28.80
C GLU A 145 -5.92 -5.26 27.42
N ILE A 146 -5.32 -5.96 26.46
CA ILE A 146 -5.89 -6.16 25.12
C ILE A 146 -7.26 -6.84 25.22
N PHE A 147 -7.33 -7.95 25.96
CA PHE A 147 -8.56 -8.73 26.08
C PHE A 147 -9.67 -7.98 26.81
N GLN A 148 -9.30 -7.23 27.85
CA GLN A 148 -10.24 -6.39 28.59
C GLN A 148 -10.76 -5.26 27.71
N TYR A 149 -9.88 -4.57 26.96
CA TYR A 149 -10.27 -3.53 26.00
C TYR A 149 -11.26 -4.06 24.96
N ILE A 150 -10.99 -5.21 24.35
CA ILE A 150 -11.87 -5.83 23.34
C ILE A 150 -13.24 -6.15 23.95
N LYS A 151 -13.26 -6.67 25.18
CA LYS A 151 -14.49 -7.01 25.89
C LYS A 151 -15.34 -5.77 26.17
N ASP A 152 -14.71 -4.71 26.68
CA ASP A 152 -15.41 -3.48 27.08
C ASP A 152 -15.90 -2.68 25.87
N ASN A 153 -15.19 -2.75 24.74
CA ASN A 153 -15.50 -2.01 23.52
C ASN A 153 -16.17 -2.87 22.44
N LYS A 154 -16.71 -4.04 22.80
CA LYS A 154 -17.32 -4.99 21.85
C LYS A 154 -18.34 -4.38 20.88
N PRO A 155 -19.24 -3.45 21.28
CA PRO A 155 -20.16 -2.81 20.34
C PRO A 155 -19.45 -1.92 19.32
N LEU A 156 -18.39 -1.23 19.75
CA LEU A 156 -17.60 -0.31 18.94
C LEU A 156 -16.72 -1.05 17.92
N LEU A 157 -16.18 -2.20 18.31
CA LEU A 157 -15.27 -3.00 17.50
C LEU A 157 -16.00 -4.01 16.58
N LYS A 158 -17.33 -3.88 16.45
CA LYS A 158 -18.14 -4.84 15.70
C LYS A 158 -17.76 -4.83 14.21
N GLY A 159 -17.36 -5.98 13.69
CA GLY A 159 -16.99 -6.16 12.27
C GLY A 159 -15.52 -5.90 11.96
N ILE A 160 -14.74 -5.47 12.95
CA ILE A 160 -13.29 -5.28 12.82
C ILE A 160 -12.59 -6.62 13.03
N GLN A 161 -11.59 -6.92 12.20
CA GLN A 161 -10.72 -8.07 12.37
C GLN A 161 -9.53 -7.70 13.27
N PHE A 162 -9.18 -8.58 14.21
CA PHE A 162 -7.99 -8.38 15.04
C PHE A 162 -6.82 -9.20 14.49
N LEU A 163 -5.66 -8.54 14.41
CA LEU A 163 -4.38 -9.10 14.01
C LEU A 163 -3.42 -9.10 15.19
N ALA A 164 -2.92 -10.27 15.58
CA ALA A 164 -1.90 -10.40 16.62
C ALA A 164 -0.50 -10.44 15.98
N GLU A 165 0.34 -9.48 16.34
CA GLU A 165 1.71 -9.36 15.82
C GLU A 165 2.74 -9.94 16.77
N LYS A 166 3.96 -10.18 16.25
CA LYS A 166 5.11 -10.69 17.01
C LYS A 166 4.79 -11.98 17.81
N VAL A 167 3.92 -12.83 17.26
CA VAL A 167 3.61 -14.16 17.80
C VAL A 167 4.80 -15.11 17.57
N GLU A 168 5.30 -15.72 18.64
CA GLU A 168 6.50 -16.57 18.58
C GLU A 168 6.25 -18.01 19.04
N THR A 169 5.15 -18.27 19.75
CA THR A 169 4.83 -19.63 20.22
C THR A 169 3.43 -20.10 19.83
N ARG A 170 3.23 -21.42 19.86
CA ARG A 170 1.93 -22.05 19.60
C ARG A 170 0.91 -21.66 20.67
N GLU A 171 1.35 -21.56 21.91
CA GLU A 171 0.52 -21.22 23.06
C GLU A 171 0.01 -19.78 22.99
N GLU A 172 0.80 -18.85 22.46
CA GLU A 172 0.35 -17.49 22.16
C GLU A 172 -0.72 -17.50 21.08
N TYR A 173 -0.45 -18.16 19.96
CA TYR A 173 -1.42 -18.31 18.87
C TYR A 173 -2.76 -18.85 19.36
N ASP A 174 -2.76 -19.96 20.11
CA ASP A 174 -3.99 -20.59 20.59
C ASP A 174 -4.76 -19.67 21.55
N ARG A 175 -4.07 -18.90 22.41
CA ARG A 175 -4.71 -17.91 23.30
C ARG A 175 -5.38 -16.77 22.53
N TYR A 176 -4.68 -16.17 21.57
CA TYR A 176 -5.24 -15.07 20.78
C TYR A 176 -6.37 -15.56 19.86
N CYS A 177 -6.26 -16.78 19.32
CA CYS A 177 -7.34 -17.41 18.56
C CYS A 177 -8.61 -17.61 19.41
N GLN A 178 -8.46 -18.06 20.67
CA GLN A 178 -9.58 -18.18 21.61
C GLN A 178 -10.20 -16.83 22.00
N ALA A 179 -9.40 -15.76 22.02
CA ALA A 179 -9.85 -14.40 22.27
C ALA A 179 -10.56 -13.75 21.07
N GLY A 180 -10.69 -14.45 19.95
CA GLY A 180 -11.42 -13.98 18.75
C GLY A 180 -10.54 -13.27 17.72
N PHE A 181 -9.21 -13.37 17.82
CA PHE A 181 -8.32 -12.90 16.77
C PHE A 181 -8.46 -13.78 15.53
N SER A 182 -8.47 -13.12 14.37
CA SER A 182 -8.68 -13.80 13.07
C SER A 182 -7.47 -13.75 12.16
N LEU A 183 -6.52 -12.86 12.46
CA LEU A 183 -5.28 -12.65 11.70
C LEU A 183 -4.07 -12.74 12.64
N PHE A 184 -2.95 -13.22 12.11
CA PHE A 184 -1.75 -13.48 12.88
C PHE A 184 -0.49 -13.22 12.07
N GLN A 185 0.53 -12.69 12.74
CA GLN A 185 1.84 -12.41 12.17
C GLN A 185 2.93 -12.61 13.23
N GLY A 186 4.05 -13.22 12.85
CA GLY A 186 5.18 -13.41 13.75
C GLY A 186 6.10 -14.55 13.35
N PHE A 187 7.25 -14.64 14.02
CA PHE A 187 8.31 -15.61 13.70
C PHE A 187 7.91 -17.06 13.97
N PHE A 188 6.86 -17.30 14.77
CA PHE A 188 6.25 -18.62 14.90
C PHE A 188 5.85 -19.21 13.54
N PHE A 189 5.33 -18.36 12.65
CA PHE A 189 4.83 -18.79 11.34
C PHE A 189 5.89 -18.69 10.25
N SER A 190 6.50 -17.50 10.12
CA SER A 190 7.48 -17.23 9.07
C SER A 190 8.27 -15.96 9.38
N ARG A 191 9.52 -15.93 8.91
CA ARG A 191 10.35 -14.71 8.94
C ARG A 191 10.12 -13.89 7.66
N PRO A 192 10.29 -12.55 7.70
CA PRO A 192 10.17 -11.73 6.50
C PRO A 192 11.15 -12.16 5.41
N GLU A 193 10.69 -12.18 4.17
CA GLU A 193 11.46 -12.58 2.99
C GLU A 193 11.79 -11.33 2.15
N ILE A 194 13.07 -11.12 1.81
CA ILE A 194 13.47 -10.01 0.92
C ILE A 194 13.28 -10.43 -0.53
N MET A 195 12.55 -9.61 -1.27
CA MET A 195 12.40 -9.70 -2.72
C MET A 195 13.27 -8.65 -3.41
N LYS A 196 14.03 -9.10 -4.42
CA LYS A 196 14.81 -8.24 -5.31
C LYS A 196 14.13 -8.13 -6.66
N ASN A 197 13.64 -6.93 -6.98
CA ASN A 197 12.96 -6.68 -8.25
C ASN A 197 13.80 -5.77 -9.16
N LYS A 198 13.84 -6.08 -10.46
CA LYS A 198 14.38 -5.16 -11.46
C LYS A 198 13.41 -4.00 -11.63
N CYS A 199 13.86 -2.80 -11.31
CA CYS A 199 13.10 -1.58 -11.54
C CYS A 199 13.49 -0.98 -12.90
N LEU A 200 12.49 -0.46 -13.61
CA LEU A 200 12.71 0.25 -14.86
C LEU A 200 13.48 1.54 -14.56
N SER A 201 14.65 1.71 -15.17
CA SER A 201 15.44 2.94 -15.03
C SER A 201 14.83 4.06 -15.85
N GLN A 202 14.67 5.23 -15.24
CA GLN A 202 14.32 6.46 -15.95
C GLN A 202 15.58 7.12 -16.50
N ASN A 203 15.46 7.87 -17.58
CA ASN A 203 16.57 8.68 -18.09
C ASN A 203 16.63 10.02 -17.31
N PRO A 204 17.66 10.26 -16.48
CA PRO A 204 17.72 11.46 -15.63
C PRO A 204 17.67 12.76 -16.42
N LEU A 205 18.25 12.78 -17.62
CA LEU A 205 18.23 13.95 -18.52
C LEU A 205 16.81 14.23 -19.03
N THR A 206 16.03 13.18 -19.29
CA THR A 206 14.64 13.32 -19.73
C THR A 206 13.76 13.85 -18.61
N LEU A 207 13.94 13.35 -17.38
CA LEU A 207 13.23 13.83 -16.20
C LEU A 207 13.56 15.31 -15.89
N SER A 208 14.84 15.69 -15.98
CA SER A 208 15.25 17.08 -15.79
C SER A 208 14.62 18.01 -16.83
N ARG A 209 14.63 17.62 -18.11
CA ARG A 209 13.97 18.39 -19.18
C ARG A 209 12.47 18.52 -18.98
N LEU A 210 11.80 17.45 -18.52
CA LEU A 210 10.38 17.48 -18.18
C LEU A 210 10.10 18.42 -17.02
N MET A 211 10.89 18.35 -15.94
CA MET A 211 10.78 19.27 -14.81
C MET A 211 10.93 20.72 -15.27
N MET A 212 11.93 21.02 -16.09
CA MET A 212 12.11 22.37 -16.63
C MET A 212 10.91 22.83 -17.47
N GLU A 213 10.35 21.95 -18.31
CA GLU A 213 9.21 22.30 -19.16
C GLU A 213 7.92 22.52 -18.36
N VAL A 214 7.65 21.69 -17.35
CA VAL A 214 6.45 21.81 -16.49
C VAL A 214 6.47 23.07 -15.63
N HIS A 215 7.65 23.55 -15.23
CA HIS A 215 7.79 24.77 -14.41
C HIS A 215 7.78 26.07 -15.22
N ARG A 216 7.59 26.00 -16.55
CA ARG A 216 7.44 27.22 -17.37
C ARG A 216 6.07 27.85 -17.13
N GLU A 217 6.01 29.19 -17.22
CA GLU A 217 4.75 29.95 -17.16
C GLU A 217 3.75 29.51 -18.24
N SER A 218 4.25 29.11 -19.42
CA SER A 218 3.47 28.51 -20.49
C SER A 218 4.15 27.23 -20.99
N PRO A 219 3.77 26.06 -20.45
CA PRO A 219 4.34 24.78 -20.87
C PRO A 219 4.05 24.45 -22.34
N ASP A 220 5.06 23.99 -23.09
CA ASP A 220 4.87 23.47 -24.44
C ASP A 220 4.46 21.98 -24.41
N PHE A 221 3.17 21.74 -24.62
CA PHE A 221 2.60 20.39 -24.64
C PHE A 221 3.18 19.49 -25.74
N ALA A 222 3.63 20.02 -26.88
CA ALA A 222 4.27 19.21 -27.92
C ALA A 222 5.66 18.74 -27.48
N THR A 223 6.39 19.59 -26.76
CA THR A 223 7.67 19.22 -26.15
C THR A 223 7.48 18.21 -25.03
N LEU A 224 6.48 18.39 -24.16
CA LEU A 224 6.13 17.40 -23.14
C LEU A 224 5.78 16.05 -23.76
N GLU A 225 4.93 16.01 -24.78
CA GLU A 225 4.55 14.77 -25.47
C GLU A 225 5.77 14.04 -26.07
N ARG A 226 6.68 14.80 -26.70
CA ARG A 226 7.93 14.25 -27.25
C ARG A 226 8.85 13.69 -26.16
N LEU A 227 8.97 14.40 -25.03
CA LEU A 227 9.76 13.92 -23.89
C LEU A 227 9.14 12.65 -23.28
N PHE A 228 7.81 12.58 -23.16
CA PHE A 228 7.12 11.35 -22.71
C PHE A 228 7.32 10.19 -23.67
N LYS A 229 7.20 10.42 -24.99
CA LYS A 229 7.46 9.40 -26.02
C LYS A 229 8.90 8.88 -25.99
N SER A 230 9.85 9.69 -25.56
CA SER A 230 11.26 9.28 -25.46
C SER A 230 11.57 8.40 -24.25
N ASP A 231 10.69 8.36 -23.24
CA ASP A 231 10.84 7.53 -22.04
C ASP A 231 9.61 6.62 -21.84
N LEU A 232 9.74 5.38 -22.32
CA LEU A 232 8.72 4.33 -22.18
C LEU A 232 8.40 4.02 -20.70
N THR A 233 9.39 4.12 -19.80
CA THR A 233 9.21 3.88 -18.37
C THR A 233 8.27 4.91 -17.77
N LEU A 234 8.48 6.19 -18.09
CA LEU A 234 7.65 7.27 -17.60
C LEU A 234 6.22 7.20 -18.16
N SER A 235 6.09 6.96 -19.47
CA SER A 235 4.79 6.74 -20.11
C SER A 235 4.01 5.59 -19.43
N TYR A 236 4.69 4.47 -19.14
CA TYR A 236 4.09 3.34 -18.45
C TYR A 236 3.65 3.67 -17.01
N LYS A 237 4.49 4.39 -16.25
CA LYS A 237 4.16 4.83 -14.88
C LYS A 237 2.93 5.72 -14.86
N ILE A 238 2.84 6.70 -15.77
CA ILE A 238 1.69 7.61 -15.87
C ILE A 238 0.43 6.83 -16.22
N MET A 239 0.49 5.91 -17.20
CA MET A 239 -0.66 5.08 -17.54
C MET A 239 -1.18 4.27 -16.36
N ARG A 240 -0.28 3.70 -15.53
CA ARG A 240 -0.69 2.96 -14.33
C ARG A 240 -1.20 3.85 -13.20
N TYR A 241 -0.58 5.00 -13.01
CA TYR A 241 -1.06 6.03 -12.08
C TYR A 241 -2.49 6.46 -12.45
N VAL A 242 -2.69 6.84 -13.71
CA VAL A 242 -3.98 7.15 -14.31
C VAL A 242 -4.94 5.98 -14.15
N ARG A 243 -4.48 4.73 -14.35
CA ARG A 243 -5.33 3.56 -14.19
C ARG A 243 -5.84 3.40 -12.75
N ASN A 244 -4.96 3.60 -11.78
CA ASN A 244 -5.30 3.45 -10.37
C ASN A 244 -6.25 4.57 -9.89
N ILE A 245 -6.15 5.78 -10.45
CA ILE A 245 -6.94 6.96 -10.06
C ILE A 245 -8.23 7.12 -10.87
N LEU A 246 -8.17 7.05 -12.21
CA LEU A 246 -9.30 7.39 -13.09
C LEU A 246 -10.36 6.29 -13.19
N PHE A 247 -10.02 5.02 -12.99
CA PHE A 247 -11.02 3.94 -13.08
C PHE A 247 -11.86 3.78 -11.79
N LYS A 248 -11.57 4.55 -10.74
CA LYS A 248 -12.43 4.64 -9.54
C LYS A 248 -13.42 5.81 -9.58
N THR A 249 -13.23 6.80 -10.46
CA THR A 249 -14.10 7.99 -10.52
C THR A 249 -15.21 7.88 -11.56
N HIS A 250 -15.13 6.96 -12.53
CA HIS A 250 -16.22 6.71 -13.48
C HIS A 250 -16.31 5.22 -13.80
N GLY A 251 -17.52 4.65 -13.66
CA GLY A 251 -17.85 3.26 -13.98
C GLY A 251 -17.67 2.94 -15.48
N ILE A 252 -16.42 2.79 -15.91
CA ILE A 252 -16.09 2.22 -17.21
C ILE A 252 -16.06 0.72 -17.01
N ASN A 253 -17.19 0.08 -17.32
CA ASN A 253 -17.31 -1.37 -17.41
C ASN A 253 -16.15 -1.94 -18.25
N GLN A 254 -15.52 -2.99 -17.73
CA GLN A 254 -14.37 -3.69 -18.32
C GLN A 254 -14.65 -4.32 -19.70
N SER A 255 -15.87 -4.23 -20.21
CA SER A 255 -16.29 -4.73 -21.51
C SER A 255 -16.69 -3.56 -22.41
N ASP A 256 -15.74 -3.01 -23.19
CA ASP A 256 -15.94 -2.75 -24.63
C ASP A 256 -14.92 -1.83 -25.33
N ASN A 257 -14.00 -1.13 -24.65
CA ASN A 257 -13.21 -0.08 -25.35
C ASN A 257 -11.69 -0.23 -25.41
N LEU A 258 -11.14 -1.44 -25.27
CA LEU A 258 -9.74 -1.69 -25.66
C LEU A 258 -9.53 -1.87 -27.18
N ARG A 259 -10.60 -1.88 -27.99
CA ARG A 259 -10.50 -1.99 -29.47
C ARG A 259 -10.47 -0.66 -30.22
N LYS A 260 -10.60 0.48 -29.55
CA LYS A 260 -10.67 1.81 -30.22
C LYS A 260 -9.50 2.75 -29.99
N VAL A 261 -8.39 2.30 -29.40
CA VAL A 261 -7.11 3.00 -29.57
C VAL A 261 -6.54 2.57 -30.92
N ARG A 262 -6.96 3.27 -31.97
CA ARG A 262 -6.39 3.13 -33.32
C ARG A 262 -4.96 3.66 -33.24
N ILE A 263 -4.00 2.79 -32.97
CA ILE A 263 -2.58 3.09 -33.20
C ILE A 263 -2.48 3.42 -34.68
N SER A 264 -2.16 4.67 -35.01
CA SER A 264 -1.91 5.07 -36.40
C SER A 264 -0.83 4.16 -36.97
N ARG A 265 -1.11 3.50 -38.09
CA ARG A 265 -0.25 2.50 -38.76
C ARG A 265 1.10 3.05 -39.29
N SER A 266 1.61 4.17 -38.78
CA SER A 266 2.89 4.77 -39.15
C SER A 266 4.11 4.15 -38.44
N PHE A 267 3.92 3.17 -37.55
CA PHE A 267 4.97 2.63 -36.65
C PHE A 267 5.47 1.21 -36.97
N LEU A 268 5.41 0.76 -38.22
CA LEU A 268 6.10 -0.47 -38.63
C LEU A 268 7.15 -0.13 -39.70
N PRO A 269 8.46 -0.30 -39.42
CA PRO A 269 9.46 -0.35 -40.48
C PRO A 269 9.10 -1.52 -41.39
N LYS A 270 9.01 -1.25 -42.70
CA LYS A 270 8.92 -2.30 -43.72
C LYS A 270 10.20 -3.14 -43.65
N LEU A 271 10.12 -4.30 -43.02
CA LEU A 271 11.03 -5.41 -43.30
C LEU A 271 10.52 -6.10 -44.56
N THR A 272 11.10 -5.73 -45.70
CA THR A 272 10.96 -6.47 -46.96
C THR A 272 12.28 -7.10 -47.33
N ARG A 273 12.24 -8.44 -47.35
CA ARG A 273 13.07 -9.43 -48.07
C ARG A 273 14.57 -9.46 -47.81
#